data_AF-A0A1U7YYX5-F1
#
_entry.id   AF-A0A1U7YYX5-F1
#
_cell.length_a   1.000
_cell.length_b   1.000
_cell.length_c   1.000
_cell.angle_alpha   90.00
_cell.angle_beta   90.00
_cell.angle_gamma   90.00
#
_symmetry.space_group_name_H-M   'P 1'
#
loop_
_entity.id
_entity.type
_entity.pdbx_description
1 polymer ?
#
loop_
_entity_poly.entity_id
_entity_poly.type
_entity_poly.pdbx_seq_one_letter_code
_entity_poly.pdbx_strand_id
1 'polypeptide(L)'
;MQRKLLGKKLRDLLLVHIFGMTLFKHLKLVILLVIVLRLVDGEKKPTMGYIYEAMDRAKEAIEKAFDHGRRKYEKVFEIIDKRWDDQLHQPLYAAGHILNPELFYTNNENKTLDLDVWKGYHAYVAKLVPDEAMQDKIGQELGVYMQADGILRLASAIRGRTKLAPVEWWMQFGYEVPNLQQFAIRVQSLT
;
A
#
# COMPACT_ATOMS: atom_id res chain seq x y z
N MET A 1 -30.14 43.87 -18.29
CA MET A 1 -29.63 42.75 -19.12
C MET A 1 -28.41 42.04 -18.51
N GLN A 2 -27.42 42.75 -17.96
CA GLN A 2 -26.18 42.13 -17.44
C GLN A 2 -26.32 41.18 -16.24
N ARG A 3 -27.21 41.45 -15.27
CA ARG A 3 -27.43 40.55 -14.10
C ARG A 3 -27.93 39.14 -14.48
N LYS A 4 -28.75 39.02 -15.54
CA LYS A 4 -29.24 37.73 -16.06
C LYS A 4 -28.13 36.93 -16.75
N LEU A 5 -27.21 37.61 -17.45
CA LEU A 5 -26.06 36.97 -18.09
C LEU A 5 -25.04 36.45 -17.07
N LEU A 6 -24.80 37.20 -16.00
CA LEU A 6 -23.91 36.81 -14.91
C LEU A 6 -24.44 35.59 -14.14
N GLY A 7 -25.75 35.56 -13.88
CA GLY A 7 -26.41 34.41 -13.24
C GLY A 7 -26.44 33.14 -14.11
N LYS A 8 -26.40 33.27 -15.44
CA LYS A 8 -26.28 32.12 -16.35
C LYS A 8 -24.85 31.58 -16.34
N LYS A 9 -23.83 32.45 -16.47
CA LYS A 9 -22.41 32.08 -16.35
C LYS A 9 -22.09 31.39 -15.01
N LEU A 10 -22.66 31.88 -13.91
CA LEU A 10 -22.43 31.30 -12.58
C LEU A 10 -23.04 29.89 -12.46
N ARG A 11 -24.24 29.68 -13.03
CA ARG A 11 -24.87 28.34 -13.09
C ARG A 11 -24.07 27.38 -13.94
N ASP A 12 -23.59 27.83 -15.10
CA ASP A 12 -22.79 26.98 -16.00
C ASP A 12 -21.47 26.58 -15.33
N LEU A 13 -20.82 27.51 -14.60
CA LEU A 13 -19.61 27.22 -13.82
C LEU A 13 -19.87 26.21 -12.68
N LEU A 14 -20.98 26.38 -11.96
CA LEU A 14 -21.40 25.45 -10.89
C LEU A 14 -21.73 24.06 -11.45
N LEU A 15 -22.38 23.98 -12.61
CA LEU A 15 -22.71 22.72 -13.27
C LEU A 15 -21.46 21.96 -13.72
N VAL A 16 -20.50 22.66 -14.34
CA VAL A 16 -19.19 22.09 -14.70
C VAL A 16 -18.44 21.64 -13.45
N HIS A 17 -18.51 22.39 -12.36
CA HIS A 17 -17.87 22.05 -11.11
C HIS A 17 -18.49 20.82 -10.41
N ILE A 18 -19.82 20.75 -10.34
CA ILE A 18 -20.56 19.61 -9.76
C ILE A 18 -20.40 18.35 -10.63
N PHE A 19 -20.42 18.52 -11.96
CA PHE A 19 -20.16 17.43 -12.90
C PHE A 19 -18.73 16.93 -12.76
N GLY A 20 -17.76 17.84 -12.66
CA GLY A 20 -16.35 17.51 -12.39
C GLY A 20 -16.18 16.74 -11.09
N MET A 21 -16.83 17.15 -10.00
CA MET A 21 -16.79 16.39 -8.73
C MET A 21 -17.42 15.01 -8.84
N THR A 22 -18.54 14.90 -9.56
CA THR A 22 -19.25 13.63 -9.76
C THR A 22 -18.41 12.67 -10.61
N LEU A 23 -17.90 13.13 -11.77
CA LEU A 23 -17.00 12.36 -12.63
C LEU A 23 -15.75 11.92 -11.86
N PHE A 24 -15.20 12.80 -11.03
CA PHE A 24 -14.05 12.50 -10.20
C PHE A 24 -14.33 11.46 -9.11
N LYS A 25 -15.54 11.43 -8.52
CA LYS A 25 -15.95 10.35 -7.60
C LYS A 25 -16.09 9.00 -8.33
N HIS A 26 -16.61 9.00 -9.56
CA HIS A 26 -16.75 7.79 -10.37
C HIS A 26 -15.40 7.28 -10.86
N LEU A 27 -14.51 8.17 -11.32
CA LEU A 27 -13.12 7.84 -11.68
C LEU A 27 -12.37 7.21 -10.51
N LYS A 28 -12.55 7.70 -9.28
CA LYS A 28 -11.96 7.07 -8.08
C LYS A 28 -12.50 5.69 -7.80
N LEU A 29 -13.81 5.50 -7.92
CA LEU A 29 -14.42 4.19 -7.71
C LEU A 29 -13.91 3.22 -8.77
N VAL A 30 -13.82 3.66 -10.02
CA VAL A 30 -13.31 2.87 -11.15
C VAL A 30 -11.81 2.57 -11.00
N ILE A 31 -10.99 3.53 -10.58
CA ILE A 31 -9.55 3.31 -10.35
C ILE A 31 -9.33 2.35 -9.19
N LEU A 32 -10.02 2.55 -8.05
CA LEU A 32 -9.94 1.65 -6.91
C LEU A 32 -10.44 0.24 -7.26
N LEU A 33 -11.57 0.14 -7.98
CA LEU A 33 -12.10 -1.14 -8.48
C LEU A 33 -11.15 -1.79 -9.48
N VAL A 34 -10.53 -1.04 -10.39
CA VAL A 34 -9.60 -1.60 -11.39
C VAL A 34 -8.29 -2.07 -10.75
N ILE A 35 -7.80 -1.37 -9.72
CA ILE A 35 -6.64 -1.81 -8.92
C ILE A 35 -6.97 -3.09 -8.16
N VAL A 36 -8.12 -3.12 -7.48
CA VAL A 36 -8.59 -4.29 -6.72
C VAL A 36 -8.89 -5.47 -7.65
N LEU A 37 -9.57 -5.25 -8.77
CA LEU A 37 -9.92 -6.31 -9.74
C LEU A 37 -8.67 -6.87 -10.43
N ARG A 38 -7.70 -6.04 -10.84
CA ARG A 38 -6.45 -6.53 -11.44
C ARG A 38 -5.57 -7.31 -10.47
N LEU A 39 -5.61 -6.98 -9.18
CA LEU A 39 -4.93 -7.73 -8.13
C LEU A 39 -5.62 -9.06 -7.81
N VAL A 40 -6.96 -9.06 -7.77
CA VAL A 40 -7.77 -10.24 -7.44
C VAL A 40 -7.81 -11.26 -8.59
N ASP A 41 -7.78 -10.81 -9.84
CA ASP A 41 -7.87 -11.71 -11.01
C ASP A 41 -6.54 -12.42 -11.34
N GLY A 42 -5.41 -11.96 -10.80
CA GLY A 42 -4.07 -12.49 -11.11
C GLY A 42 -3.50 -13.50 -10.11
N GLU A 43 -3.88 -13.42 -8.83
CA GLU A 43 -3.27 -14.22 -7.76
C GLU A 43 -4.32 -14.99 -6.94
N LYS A 44 -3.95 -16.19 -6.46
CA LYS A 44 -4.71 -16.89 -5.43
C LYS A 44 -4.63 -16.08 -4.12
N LYS A 45 -5.59 -15.15 -3.94
CA LYS A 45 -5.75 -14.21 -2.81
C LYS A 45 -4.66 -13.13 -2.72
N PRO A 46 -4.95 -11.86 -3.05
CA PRO A 46 -3.97 -10.79 -2.84
C PRO A 46 -3.77 -10.57 -1.34
N THR A 47 -2.57 -10.85 -0.84
CA THR A 47 -2.17 -10.47 0.52
C THR A 47 -2.02 -8.96 0.65
N MET A 48 -2.16 -8.43 1.87
CA MET A 48 -2.14 -6.99 2.19
C MET A 48 -0.95 -6.22 1.57
N GLY A 49 0.21 -6.84 1.39
CA GLY A 49 1.38 -6.20 0.79
C GLY A 49 1.25 -5.83 -0.69
N TYR A 50 0.51 -6.61 -1.48
CA TYR A 50 0.32 -6.32 -2.91
C TYR A 50 -0.65 -5.14 -3.13
N ILE A 51 -1.53 -4.87 -2.16
CA ILE A 51 -2.46 -3.73 -2.22
C ILE A 51 -1.71 -2.40 -2.16
N TYR A 52 -0.65 -2.31 -1.32
CA TYR A 52 0.21 -1.13 -1.28
C TYR A 52 0.90 -0.90 -2.62
N GLU A 53 1.56 -1.94 -3.15
CA GLU A 53 2.29 -1.91 -4.41
C GLU A 53 1.38 -1.47 -5.58
N ALA A 54 0.16 -1.99 -5.63
CA ALA A 54 -0.76 -1.62 -6.71
C ALA A 54 -1.31 -0.20 -6.59
N MET A 55 -1.47 0.33 -5.36
CA MET A 55 -1.81 1.73 -5.15
C MET A 55 -0.69 2.65 -5.63
N ASP A 56 0.56 2.28 -5.34
CA ASP A 56 1.74 3.04 -5.76
C ASP A 56 1.86 3.07 -7.30
N ARG A 57 1.81 1.91 -7.95
CA ARG A 57 1.79 1.81 -9.42
C ARG A 57 0.64 2.57 -10.06
N ALA A 58 -0.51 2.65 -9.41
CA ALA A 58 -1.63 3.44 -9.92
C ALA A 58 -1.36 4.94 -9.86
N LYS A 59 -0.73 5.42 -8.79
CA LYS A 59 -0.29 6.82 -8.69
C LYS A 59 0.76 7.14 -9.76
N GLU A 60 1.74 6.26 -9.96
CA GLU A 60 2.74 6.42 -11.03
C GLU A 60 2.09 6.49 -12.43
N ALA A 61 1.12 5.61 -12.70
CA ALA A 61 0.40 5.59 -13.97
C ALA A 61 -0.41 6.88 -14.20
N ILE A 62 -1.03 7.43 -13.14
CA ILE A 62 -1.72 8.72 -13.19
C ILE A 62 -0.72 9.84 -13.48
N GLU A 63 0.40 9.89 -12.78
CA GLU A 63 1.43 10.90 -13.00
C GLU A 63 1.91 10.89 -14.47
N LYS A 64 2.22 9.70 -14.99
CA LYS A 64 2.64 9.51 -16.38
C LYS A 64 1.56 9.95 -17.37
N ALA A 65 0.29 9.64 -17.10
CA ALA A 65 -0.82 10.05 -17.96
C ALA A 65 -1.02 11.57 -18.03
N PHE A 66 -0.47 12.32 -17.06
CA PHE A 66 -0.50 13.77 -17.02
C PHE A 66 0.84 14.43 -17.43
N ASP A 67 1.73 13.67 -18.08
CA ASP A 67 3.07 14.09 -18.51
C ASP A 67 3.91 14.63 -17.34
N HIS A 68 3.79 14.03 -16.15
CA HIS A 68 4.47 14.49 -14.92
C HIS A 68 4.12 15.93 -14.51
N GLY A 69 3.03 16.50 -15.05
CA GLY A 69 2.58 17.85 -14.72
C GLY A 69 1.89 17.89 -13.36
N ARG A 70 2.65 18.04 -12.27
CA ARG A 70 2.16 18.01 -10.87
C ARG A 70 0.80 18.70 -10.64
N ARG A 71 0.64 19.94 -11.12
CA ARG A 71 -0.60 20.72 -10.98
C ARG A 71 -1.85 20.03 -11.53
N LYS A 72 -1.69 19.07 -12.44
CA LYS A 72 -2.79 18.32 -13.06
C LYS A 72 -3.27 17.15 -12.21
N TYR A 73 -2.39 16.51 -11.44
CA TYR A 73 -2.70 15.30 -10.66
C TYR A 73 -2.62 15.48 -9.14
N GLU A 74 -2.07 16.59 -8.63
CA GLU A 74 -1.94 16.86 -7.19
C GLU A 74 -3.28 16.74 -6.45
N LYS A 75 -4.34 17.40 -6.94
CA LYS A 75 -5.70 17.25 -6.39
C LYS A 75 -6.25 15.83 -6.50
N VAL A 76 -5.78 15.06 -7.47
CA VAL A 76 -6.14 13.65 -7.60
C VAL A 76 -5.51 12.86 -6.47
N PHE A 77 -4.22 13.06 -6.23
CA PHE A 77 -3.45 12.42 -5.17
C PHE A 77 -3.98 12.78 -3.80
N GLU A 78 -4.22 14.07 -3.50
CA GLU A 78 -4.81 14.51 -2.22
C GLU A 78 -6.07 13.72 -1.86
N ILE A 79 -6.87 13.37 -2.86
CA ILE A 79 -8.16 12.72 -2.63
C ILE A 79 -8.04 11.19 -2.66
N ILE A 80 -7.00 10.66 -3.30
CA ILE A 80 -6.59 9.26 -3.13
C ILE A 80 -6.04 9.08 -1.72
N ASP A 81 -5.09 9.90 -1.31
CA ASP A 81 -4.42 9.86 0.01
C ASP A 81 -5.42 9.98 1.14
N LYS A 82 -6.32 10.97 1.08
CA LYS A 82 -7.38 11.11 2.08
C LYS A 82 -8.23 9.84 2.21
N ARG A 83 -8.56 9.17 1.10
CA ARG A 83 -9.35 7.92 1.14
C ARG A 83 -8.52 6.73 1.61
N TRP A 84 -7.26 6.69 1.23
CA TRP A 84 -6.30 5.67 1.62
C TRP A 84 -6.08 5.66 3.13
N ASP A 85 -5.98 6.85 3.72
CA ASP A 85 -5.85 7.05 5.17
C ASP A 85 -7.16 6.77 5.90
N ASP A 86 -8.27 7.36 5.45
CA ASP A 86 -9.56 7.32 6.16
C ASP A 86 -10.25 5.95 6.10
N GLN A 87 -10.19 5.26 4.94
CA GLN A 87 -11.07 4.12 4.64
C GLN A 87 -10.34 2.81 4.38
N LEU A 88 -9.09 2.87 3.96
CA LEU A 88 -8.35 1.68 3.52
C LEU A 88 -7.27 1.28 4.54
N HIS A 89 -6.95 2.13 5.53
CA HIS A 89 -5.94 1.84 6.55
C HIS A 89 -4.52 1.69 5.98
N GLN A 90 -3.99 2.77 5.38
CA GLN A 90 -2.60 2.86 4.90
C GLN A 90 -1.54 2.11 5.74
N PRO A 91 -1.50 2.23 7.09
CA PRO A 91 -0.48 1.56 7.89
C PRO A 91 -0.53 0.03 7.80
N LEU A 92 -1.72 -0.56 7.64
CA LEU A 92 -1.89 -2.01 7.48
C LEU A 92 -1.25 -2.50 6.17
N TYR A 93 -1.50 -1.81 5.06
CA TYR A 93 -0.91 -2.21 3.78
C TYR A 93 0.58 -1.96 3.73
N ALA A 94 1.06 -0.86 4.33
CA ALA A 94 2.49 -0.61 4.47
C ALA A 94 3.17 -1.73 5.27
N ALA A 95 2.54 -2.18 6.37
CA ALA A 95 3.04 -3.31 7.12
C ALA A 95 3.00 -4.62 6.31
N GLY A 96 1.90 -4.88 5.59
CA GLY A 96 1.80 -6.02 4.68
C GLY A 96 2.87 -6.01 3.59
N HIS A 97 3.27 -4.82 3.12
CA HIS A 97 4.28 -4.65 2.08
C HIS A 97 5.68 -4.98 2.61
N ILE A 98 6.07 -4.41 3.75
CA ILE A 98 7.35 -4.73 4.42
C ILE A 98 7.44 -6.22 4.79
N LEU A 99 6.32 -6.82 5.19
CA LEU A 99 6.26 -8.22 5.61
C LEU A 99 5.97 -9.18 4.44
N ASN A 100 5.93 -8.70 3.20
CA ASN A 100 5.89 -9.55 2.01
C ASN A 100 7.34 -9.79 1.56
N PRO A 101 7.88 -11.03 1.65
CA PRO A 101 9.27 -11.31 1.32
C PRO A 101 9.63 -10.97 -0.12
N GLU A 102 8.78 -11.26 -1.09
CA GLU A 102 9.03 -10.88 -2.49
C GLU A 102 9.20 -9.36 -2.62
N LEU A 103 8.18 -8.61 -2.19
CA LEU A 103 8.16 -7.16 -2.36
C LEU A 103 9.28 -6.48 -1.57
N PHE A 104 9.45 -6.85 -0.30
CA PHE A 104 10.46 -6.25 0.56
C PHE A 104 11.86 -6.45 0.02
N TYR A 105 12.27 -7.69 -0.29
CA TYR A 105 13.66 -7.93 -0.71
C TYR A 105 13.94 -7.35 -2.10
N THR A 106 12.99 -7.42 -3.03
CA THR A 106 13.12 -6.76 -4.35
C THR A 106 13.21 -5.25 -4.22
N ASN A 107 12.33 -4.62 -3.44
CA ASN A 107 12.30 -3.17 -3.32
C ASN A 107 13.49 -2.63 -2.51
N ASN A 108 13.95 -3.39 -1.51
CA ASN A 108 15.15 -3.07 -0.74
C ASN A 108 16.42 -3.17 -1.59
N GLU A 109 16.57 -4.20 -2.42
CA GLU A 109 17.70 -4.33 -3.36
C GLU A 109 17.72 -3.18 -4.38
N ASN A 110 16.55 -2.83 -4.91
CA ASN A 110 16.38 -1.74 -5.86
C ASN A 110 16.41 -0.34 -5.22
N LYS A 111 16.45 -0.25 -3.88
CA LYS A 111 16.39 1.01 -3.10
C LYS A 111 15.16 1.87 -3.44
N THR A 112 14.01 1.22 -3.57
CA THR A 112 12.73 1.84 -3.94
C THR A 112 11.75 1.97 -2.78
N LEU A 113 12.10 1.46 -1.58
CA LEU A 113 11.27 1.62 -0.39
C LEU A 113 11.27 3.07 0.10
N ASP A 114 10.13 3.74 0.00
CA ASP A 114 9.94 5.10 0.53
C ASP A 114 9.88 5.09 2.08
N LEU A 115 10.27 6.21 2.67
CA LEU A 115 10.13 6.51 4.09
C LEU A 115 8.67 6.34 4.58
N ASP A 116 7.68 6.67 3.77
CA ASP A 116 6.28 6.55 4.17
C ASP A 116 5.81 5.10 4.34
N VAL A 117 6.44 4.14 3.64
CA VAL A 117 6.22 2.70 3.88
C VAL A 117 6.69 2.33 5.29
N TRP A 118 7.88 2.80 5.67
CA TRP A 118 8.45 2.54 7.00
C TRP A 118 7.65 3.19 8.12
N LYS A 119 7.22 4.45 7.95
CA LYS A 119 6.32 5.11 8.90
C LYS A 119 5.02 4.33 9.07
N GLY A 120 4.44 3.87 7.97
CA GLY A 120 3.22 3.06 7.98
C GLY A 120 3.41 1.74 8.73
N TYR A 121 4.51 1.02 8.49
CA TYR A 121 4.85 -0.20 9.23
C TYR A 121 4.94 0.05 10.74
N HIS A 122 5.74 1.04 11.17
CA HIS A 122 5.92 1.33 12.59
C HIS A 122 4.63 1.79 13.27
N ALA A 123 3.85 2.64 12.60
CA ALA A 123 2.53 3.06 13.09
C ALA A 123 1.59 1.86 13.29
N TYR A 124 1.65 0.86 12.40
CA TYR A 124 0.81 -0.33 12.51
C TYR A 124 1.28 -1.30 13.60
N VAL A 125 2.59 -1.47 13.78
CA VAL A 125 3.15 -2.21 14.92
C VAL A 125 2.69 -1.61 16.24
N ALA A 126 2.87 -0.30 16.42
CA ALA A 126 2.44 0.41 17.64
C ALA A 126 0.92 0.30 17.88
N LYS A 127 0.12 0.31 16.81
CA LYS A 127 -1.34 0.14 16.89
C LYS A 127 -1.76 -1.26 17.36
N LEU A 128 -1.09 -2.32 16.88
CA LEU A 128 -1.48 -3.71 17.15
C LEU A 128 -0.80 -4.32 18.37
N VAL A 129 0.33 -3.78 18.79
CA VAL A 129 1.17 -4.31 19.87
C VAL A 129 1.37 -3.21 20.92
N PRO A 130 0.45 -3.07 21.90
CA PRO A 130 0.56 -2.03 22.93
C PRO A 130 1.77 -2.18 23.87
N ASP A 131 2.32 -3.38 23.98
CA ASP A 131 3.49 -3.68 24.81
C ASP A 131 4.78 -3.23 24.13
N GLU A 132 5.42 -2.18 24.66
CA GLU A 132 6.67 -1.61 24.13
C GLU A 132 7.82 -2.63 24.12
N ALA A 133 7.93 -3.49 25.13
CA ALA A 133 8.97 -4.52 25.15
C ALA A 133 8.78 -5.56 24.04
N MET A 134 7.53 -5.81 23.64
CA MET A 134 7.24 -6.66 22.48
C MET A 134 7.51 -5.94 21.16
N GLN A 135 7.24 -4.62 21.07
CA GLN A 135 7.60 -3.83 19.90
C GLN A 135 9.12 -3.86 19.67
N ASP A 136 9.92 -3.73 20.72
CA ASP A 136 11.38 -3.80 20.64
C ASP A 136 11.87 -5.17 20.12
N LYS A 137 11.27 -6.27 20.60
CA LYS A 137 11.57 -7.61 20.10
C LYS A 137 11.24 -7.77 18.62
N ILE A 138 10.05 -7.31 18.21
CA ILE A 138 9.65 -7.30 16.79
C ILE A 138 10.63 -6.47 15.96
N GLY A 139 11.10 -5.34 16.48
CA GLY A 139 12.09 -4.48 15.83
C GLY A 139 13.46 -5.14 15.67
N GLN A 140 13.95 -5.84 16.70
CA GLN A 140 15.20 -6.58 16.62
C GLN A 140 15.13 -7.72 15.59
N GLU A 141 14.04 -8.49 15.63
CA GLU A 141 13.79 -9.57 14.68
C GLU A 141 13.58 -9.06 13.24
N LEU A 142 13.00 -7.87 13.07
CA LEU A 142 12.91 -7.20 11.78
C LEU A 142 14.31 -6.96 11.19
N GLY A 143 15.29 -6.58 12.01
CA GLY A 143 16.68 -6.45 11.56
C GLY A 143 17.26 -7.74 10.97
N VAL A 144 16.98 -8.88 11.60
CA VAL A 144 17.38 -10.22 11.11
C VAL A 144 16.71 -10.53 9.76
N TYR A 145 15.41 -10.25 9.65
CA TYR A 145 14.67 -10.39 8.41
C TYR A 145 15.24 -9.49 7.31
N MET A 146 15.48 -8.20 7.58
CA MET A 146 15.99 -7.26 6.59
C MET A 146 17.34 -7.68 6.01
N GLN A 147 18.20 -8.27 6.85
CA GLN A 147 19.53 -8.78 6.45
C GLN A 147 19.47 -10.17 5.82
N ALA A 148 18.28 -10.79 5.78
CA ALA A 148 18.08 -12.17 5.40
C ALA A 148 18.97 -13.15 6.18
N ASP A 149 19.23 -12.94 7.46
CA ASP A 149 20.19 -13.78 8.19
C ASP A 149 19.60 -15.14 8.61
N GLY A 150 20.46 -16.05 9.07
CA GLY A 150 20.05 -17.33 9.63
C GLY A 150 19.35 -18.25 8.62
N ILE A 151 18.18 -18.79 8.97
CA ILE A 151 17.34 -19.61 8.08
C ILE A 151 16.89 -18.82 6.84
N LEU A 152 16.77 -17.49 6.94
CA LEU A 152 16.24 -16.63 5.89
C LEU A 152 17.21 -16.46 4.70
N ARG A 153 18.52 -16.76 4.89
CA ARG A 153 19.53 -16.79 3.79
C ARG A 153 19.57 -18.10 3.03
N LEU A 154 18.89 -19.14 3.51
CA LEU A 154 18.94 -20.44 2.85
C LEU A 154 18.45 -20.31 1.42
N ALA A 155 19.09 -21.02 0.48
CA ALA A 155 18.70 -20.96 -0.92
C ALA A 155 17.23 -21.38 -1.14
N SER A 156 16.68 -22.26 -0.30
CA SER A 156 15.25 -22.59 -0.27
C SER A 156 14.38 -21.41 0.16
N ALA A 157 14.75 -20.70 1.23
CA ALA A 157 14.04 -19.51 1.70
C ALA A 157 14.05 -18.40 0.64
N ILE A 158 15.20 -18.13 0.02
CA ILE A 158 15.34 -17.12 -1.05
C ILE A 158 14.44 -17.47 -2.24
N ARG A 159 14.49 -18.71 -2.75
CA ARG A 159 13.60 -19.16 -3.83
C ARG A 159 12.14 -19.15 -3.41
N GLY A 160 11.85 -19.38 -2.13
CA GLY A 160 10.51 -19.38 -1.57
C GLY A 160 9.85 -18.02 -1.62
N ARG A 161 10.61 -16.92 -1.60
CA ARG A 161 10.07 -15.55 -1.54
C ARG A 161 9.04 -15.28 -2.64
N THR A 162 9.31 -15.75 -3.86
CA THR A 162 8.45 -15.57 -5.06
C THR A 162 7.62 -16.80 -5.39
N LYS A 163 7.87 -17.94 -4.76
CA LYS A 163 7.20 -19.23 -5.07
C LYS A 163 6.09 -19.58 -4.09
N LEU A 164 6.11 -19.01 -2.90
CA LEU A 164 5.15 -19.28 -1.83
C LEU A 164 4.31 -18.05 -1.59
N ALA A 165 3.07 -18.24 -1.14
CA ALA A 165 2.30 -17.13 -0.60
C ALA A 165 3.02 -16.57 0.65
N PRO A 166 2.95 -15.26 0.94
CA PRO A 166 3.67 -14.67 2.07
C PRO A 166 3.42 -15.36 3.41
N VAL A 167 2.17 -15.73 3.72
CA VAL A 167 1.84 -16.47 4.95
C VAL A 167 2.55 -17.82 5.01
N GLU A 168 2.56 -18.57 3.90
CA GLU A 168 3.23 -19.88 3.82
C GLU A 168 4.75 -19.73 3.98
N TRP A 169 5.34 -18.68 3.39
CA TRP A 169 6.76 -18.40 3.54
C TRP A 169 7.12 -18.14 5.01
N TRP A 170 6.34 -17.30 5.71
CA TRP A 170 6.55 -17.04 7.12
C TRP A 170 6.40 -18.29 7.97
N MET A 171 5.41 -19.14 7.68
CA MET A 171 5.24 -20.42 8.39
C MET A 171 6.44 -21.37 8.20
N GLN A 172 7.09 -21.37 7.04
CA GLN A 172 8.20 -22.28 6.72
C GLN A 172 9.59 -21.78 7.14
N PHE A 173 9.81 -20.47 7.17
CA PHE A 173 11.17 -19.93 7.35
C PHE A 173 11.31 -18.97 8.54
N GLY A 174 10.21 -18.48 9.12
CA GLY A 174 10.23 -17.47 10.18
C GLY A 174 10.63 -17.94 11.58
N TYR A 175 11.11 -19.17 11.77
CA TYR A 175 11.29 -19.78 13.09
C TYR A 175 12.33 -19.09 13.99
N GLU A 176 13.33 -18.43 13.41
CA GLU A 176 14.36 -17.68 14.15
C GLU A 176 13.95 -16.24 14.49
N VAL A 177 12.79 -15.81 14.00
CA VAL A 177 12.18 -14.50 14.24
C VAL A 177 10.72 -14.69 14.69
N PRO A 178 10.47 -15.40 15.80
CA PRO A 178 9.14 -15.90 16.15
C PRO A 178 8.10 -14.82 16.45
N ASN A 179 8.50 -13.67 16.99
CA ASN A 179 7.57 -12.58 17.29
C ASN A 179 7.15 -11.87 15.99
N LEU A 180 8.11 -11.58 15.12
CA LEU A 180 7.89 -11.03 13.79
C LEU A 180 7.11 -12.01 12.90
N GLN A 181 7.41 -13.32 12.98
CA GLN A 181 6.70 -14.36 12.25
C GLN A 181 5.20 -14.35 12.60
N GLN A 182 4.86 -14.37 13.89
CA GLN A 182 3.47 -14.33 14.33
C GLN A 182 2.79 -13.02 13.91
N PHE A 183 3.49 -11.90 14.04
CA PHE A 183 2.99 -10.60 13.59
C PHE A 183 2.72 -10.61 12.08
N ALA A 184 3.67 -11.08 11.27
CA ALA A 184 3.56 -11.13 9.83
C ALA A 184 2.44 -12.06 9.35
N ILE A 185 2.32 -13.26 9.92
CA ILE A 185 1.21 -14.17 9.62
C ILE A 185 -0.12 -13.47 9.93
N ARG A 186 -0.23 -12.79 11.08
CA ARG A 186 -1.45 -12.05 11.44
C ARG A 186 -1.73 -10.96 10.42
N VAL A 187 -0.77 -10.09 10.10
CA VAL A 187 -0.94 -8.98 9.14
C VAL A 187 -1.35 -9.50 7.76
N GLN A 188 -0.66 -10.52 7.25
CA GLN A 188 -0.89 -11.05 5.90
C GLN A 188 -2.17 -11.89 5.78
N SER A 189 -2.73 -12.35 6.91
CA SER A 189 -3.99 -13.11 6.95
C SER A 189 -5.23 -12.25 7.13
N LEU A 190 -5.07 -10.95 7.40
CA LEU A 190 -6.17 -10.00 7.36
C LEU A 190 -6.54 -9.85 5.88
N THR A 191 -7.57 -10.55 5.43
CA THR A 191 -8.23 -10.41 4.12
C THR A 191 -9.73 -10.37 4.34
#